data_AF-A0A2J8J3W0-F1
#
_entry.id   AF-A0A2J8J3W0-F1
#
_cell.length_a   1.000
_cell.length_b   1.000
_cell.length_c   1.000
_cell.angle_alpha   90.00
_cell.angle_beta   90.00
_cell.angle_gamma   90.00
#
_symmetry.space_group_name_H-M   'P 1'
#
loop_
_entity.id
_entity.type
_entity.pdbx_description
1 polymer ?
#
loop_
_entity_poly.entity_id
_entity_poly.type
_entity_poly.pdbx_seq_one_letter_code
_entity_poly.pdbx_strand_id
1 'polypeptide(L)'
;MRKVKFTQQNYHDRLSQILTDFPKLDDIHPFYADLMNILYDKDHYKLALGQINIAKNLVDNVAKDYVRLMKYGDSLYRCKQLKRAALGRMCTVIKRQKQSLEYLEQVRQHLSRLPTIDPNTRTLLLCGYPNVGKSSFINK
;
A
#
# COMPACT_ATOMS: atom_id res chain seq x y z
N MET A 1 -3.13 -13.33 25.71
CA MET A 1 -3.62 -12.08 25.10
C MET A 1 -2.50 -11.25 24.46
N ARG A 2 -1.42 -10.90 25.19
CA ARG A 2 -0.30 -10.07 24.68
C ARG A 2 0.21 -10.44 23.27
N LYS A 3 0.41 -11.74 22.99
CA LYS A 3 0.91 -12.20 21.67
C LYS A 3 -0.03 -11.83 20.52
N VAL A 4 -1.35 -11.97 20.69
CA VAL A 4 -2.33 -11.63 19.64
C VAL A 4 -2.34 -10.12 19.38
N LYS A 5 -2.33 -9.32 20.45
CA LYS A 5 -2.28 -7.85 20.34
C LYS A 5 -0.98 -7.34 19.73
N PHE A 6 0.15 -7.89 20.14
CA PHE A 6 1.43 -7.53 19.56
C PHE A 6 1.48 -7.81 18.06
N THR A 7 1.02 -9.00 17.62
CA THR A 7 0.98 -9.32 16.18
C THR A 7 0.00 -8.43 15.41
N GLN A 8 -1.18 -8.14 15.96
CA GLN A 8 -2.12 -7.19 15.35
C GLN A 8 -1.49 -5.81 15.18
N GLN A 9 -0.85 -5.28 16.21
CA GLN A 9 -0.21 -3.97 16.14
C GLN A 9 0.85 -3.92 15.03
N ASN A 10 1.72 -4.93 14.94
CA ASN A 10 2.73 -4.98 13.88
C ASN A 10 2.13 -4.97 12.47
N TYR A 11 1.06 -5.74 12.24
CA TYR A 11 0.36 -5.70 10.95
C TYR A 11 -0.29 -4.33 10.71
N HIS A 12 -0.98 -3.79 11.72
CA HIS A 12 -1.63 -2.50 11.61
C HIS A 12 -0.65 -1.38 11.27
N ASP A 13 0.49 -1.32 11.96
CA ASP A 13 1.51 -0.30 11.75
C ASP A 13 2.11 -0.40 10.34
N ARG A 14 2.46 -1.62 9.90
CA ARG A 14 3.05 -1.81 8.56
C ARG A 14 2.07 -1.52 7.44
N LEU A 15 0.82 -1.97 7.54
CA LEU A 15 -0.18 -1.67 6.51
C LEU A 15 -0.58 -0.20 6.52
N SER A 16 -0.61 0.45 7.69
CA SER A 16 -0.86 1.89 7.78
C SER A 16 0.26 2.69 7.15
N GLN A 17 1.51 2.31 7.39
CA GLN A 17 2.67 2.93 6.75
C GLN A 17 2.57 2.87 5.22
N ILE A 18 2.21 1.71 4.66
CA ILE A 18 1.99 1.58 3.21
C ILE A 18 0.91 2.56 2.74
N LEU A 19 -0.23 2.62 3.45
CA LEU A 19 -1.34 3.51 3.07
C LEU A 19 -1.01 5.00 3.19
N THR A 20 -0.07 5.39 4.06
CA THR A 20 0.34 6.78 4.25
C THR A 20 1.44 7.20 3.29
N ASP A 21 2.38 6.29 2.97
CA ASP A 21 3.55 6.60 2.16
C ASP A 21 3.18 6.73 0.67
N PHE A 22 2.13 6.04 0.23
CA PHE A 22 1.61 6.18 -1.14
C PHE A 22 0.79 7.47 -1.31
N PRO A 23 1.06 8.26 -2.37
CA PRO A 23 0.32 9.50 -2.61
C PRO A 23 -1.14 9.22 -2.96
N LYS A 24 -2.03 10.05 -2.41
CA LYS A 24 -3.44 10.05 -2.79
C LYS A 24 -3.61 10.81 -4.11
N LEU A 25 -4.03 10.10 -5.15
CA LEU A 25 -4.14 10.66 -6.51
C LEU A 25 -5.14 11.83 -6.62
N ASP A 26 -6.07 11.97 -5.67
CA ASP A 26 -7.05 13.07 -5.67
C ASP A 26 -6.53 14.34 -4.97
N ASP A 27 -5.45 14.23 -4.17
CA ASP A 27 -4.88 15.34 -3.38
C ASP A 27 -3.59 15.90 -4.02
N ILE A 28 -3.11 15.30 -5.11
CA ILE A 28 -1.89 15.74 -5.82
C ILE A 28 -2.23 16.66 -7.00
N HIS A 29 -1.22 17.40 -7.48
CA HIS A 29 -1.37 18.28 -8.63
C HIS A 29 -1.87 17.50 -9.87
N PRO A 30 -2.80 18.04 -10.68
CA PRO A 30 -3.38 17.36 -11.84
C PRO A 30 -2.35 16.75 -12.80
N PHE A 31 -1.25 17.45 -13.06
CA PHE A 31 -0.11 16.93 -13.84
C PHE A 31 0.36 15.54 -13.37
N TYR A 32 0.56 15.37 -12.06
CA TYR A 32 1.00 14.10 -11.49
C TYR A 32 -0.13 13.07 -11.45
N ALA A 33 -1.37 13.50 -11.21
CA ALA A 33 -2.53 12.62 -11.25
C ALA A 33 -2.71 12.01 -12.66
N ASP A 34 -2.59 12.81 -13.70
CA ASP A 34 -2.71 12.38 -15.10
C ASP A 34 -1.54 11.50 -15.52
N LEU A 35 -0.30 11.87 -15.13
CA LEU A 35 0.88 11.05 -15.37
C LEU A 35 0.73 9.66 -14.73
N MET A 36 0.25 9.60 -13.48
CA MET A 36 -0.02 8.34 -12.79
C MET A 36 -1.12 7.52 -13.46
N ASN A 37 -2.18 8.17 -13.93
CA ASN A 37 -3.28 7.51 -14.63
C ASN A 37 -2.79 6.84 -15.93
N ILE A 38 -1.95 7.54 -16.70
CA ILE A 38 -1.37 7.00 -17.94
C ILE A 38 -0.44 5.81 -17.66
N LEU A 39 0.33 5.86 -16.58
CA LEU A 39 1.35 4.86 -16.28
C LEU A 39 0.78 3.58 -15.62
N TYR A 40 -0.21 3.70 -14.73
CA TYR A 40 -0.57 2.59 -13.82
C TYR A 40 -2.06 2.26 -13.73
N ASP A 41 -2.91 2.98 -14.46
CA ASP A 41 -4.37 3.00 -14.28
C ASP A 41 -4.77 3.44 -12.86
N LYS A 42 -5.43 4.60 -12.77
CA LYS A 42 -5.89 5.18 -11.50
C LYS A 42 -6.79 4.22 -10.72
N ASP A 43 -7.61 3.43 -11.40
CA ASP A 43 -8.57 2.54 -10.74
C ASP A 43 -7.88 1.33 -10.13
N HIS A 44 -6.93 0.73 -10.86
CA HIS A 44 -6.16 -0.41 -10.35
C HIS A 44 -5.32 -0.02 -9.13
N TYR A 45 -4.70 1.17 -9.17
CA TYR A 45 -3.96 1.73 -8.04
C TYR A 45 -4.83 1.93 -6.79
N LYS A 46 -6.00 2.58 -6.95
CA LYS A 46 -6.93 2.81 -5.84
C LYS A 46 -7.49 1.50 -5.29
N LEU A 47 -7.79 0.53 -6.15
CA LEU A 47 -8.30 -0.77 -5.74
C LEU A 47 -7.26 -1.54 -4.92
N ALA A 48 -5.98 -1.53 -5.33
CA ALA A 48 -4.90 -2.17 -4.59
C ALA A 48 -4.74 -1.57 -3.18
N LEU A 49 -4.69 -0.23 -3.06
CA LEU A 49 -4.64 0.43 -1.74
C LEU A 49 -5.91 0.19 -0.91
N GLY A 50 -7.08 0.16 -1.55
CA GLY A 50 -8.35 -0.16 -0.91
C GLY A 50 -8.34 -1.57 -0.30
N GLN A 51 -7.83 -2.56 -1.02
CA GLN A 51 -7.67 -3.93 -0.52
C GLN A 51 -6.74 -4.00 0.70
N ILE A 52 -5.64 -3.24 0.71
CA ILE A 52 -4.73 -3.15 1.86
C ILE A 52 -5.45 -2.54 3.08
N ASN A 53 -6.26 -1.49 2.89
CA ASN A 53 -7.02 -0.89 3.98
C ASN A 53 -8.08 -1.84 4.54
N ILE A 54 -8.77 -2.61 3.68
CA ILE A 54 -9.70 -3.66 4.12
C ILE A 54 -8.96 -4.74 4.91
N ALA A 55 -7.80 -5.19 4.43
CA ALA A 55 -6.99 -6.20 5.12
C ALA A 55 -6.55 -5.74 6.52
N LYS A 56 -6.14 -4.48 6.67
CA LYS A 56 -5.83 -3.86 7.96
C LYS A 56 -7.02 -3.97 8.92
N ASN A 57 -8.20 -3.53 8.49
CA ASN A 57 -9.41 -3.57 9.32
C ASN A 57 -9.82 -5.02 9.68
N LEU A 58 -9.65 -5.97 8.76
CA LEU A 58 -9.90 -7.39 9.03
C LEU A 58 -8.97 -7.95 10.11
N VAL A 59 -7.68 -7.59 10.08
CA VAL A 59 -6.72 -7.99 11.13
C VAL A 59 -7.12 -7.43 12.50
N ASP A 60 -7.53 -6.16 12.55
CA ASP A 60 -7.98 -5.51 13.78
C ASP A 60 -9.23 -6.17 14.37
N ASN A 61 -10.21 -6.51 13.51
CA ASN A 61 -11.42 -7.23 13.91
C ASN A 61 -11.09 -8.63 14.43
N VAL A 62 -10.26 -9.40 13.73
CA VAL A 62 -9.80 -10.72 14.19
C VAL A 62 -9.14 -10.60 15.57
N ALA A 63 -8.26 -9.63 15.78
CA ALA A 63 -7.62 -9.44 17.08
C ALA A 63 -8.64 -9.13 18.18
N LYS A 64 -9.60 -8.25 17.92
CA LYS A 64 -10.64 -7.85 18.87
C LYS A 64 -11.47 -9.06 19.31
N ASP A 65 -11.92 -9.87 18.36
CA ASP A 65 -12.76 -11.04 18.63
C ASP A 65 -12.01 -12.12 19.41
N TYR A 66 -10.80 -12.48 18.97
CA TYR A 66 -10.03 -13.53 19.66
C TYR A 66 -9.52 -13.08 21.03
N VAL A 67 -9.19 -11.80 21.22
CA VAL A 67 -8.85 -11.30 22.56
C VAL A 67 -10.07 -11.36 23.48
N ARG A 68 -11.27 -11.04 23.00
CA ARG A 68 -12.51 -11.19 23.78
C ARG A 68 -12.75 -12.65 24.18
N LEU A 69 -12.61 -13.59 23.24
CA LEU A 69 -12.76 -15.02 23.52
C LEU A 69 -11.71 -15.54 24.52
N MET A 70 -10.46 -15.07 24.42
CA MET A 70 -9.39 -15.48 25.32
C MET A 70 -9.58 -15.01 26.77
N LYS A 71 -10.39 -13.97 27.03
CA LYS A 71 -10.72 -13.54 28.39
C LYS A 71 -11.54 -14.58 29.16
N TYR A 72 -12.32 -15.40 28.45
CA TYR A 72 -13.18 -16.45 29.01
C TYR A 72 -12.59 -17.85 28.80
N GLY A 73 -11.26 -17.95 28.62
CA GLY A 73 -10.58 -19.23 28.47
C GLY A 73 -10.47 -19.97 29.80
N ASP A 74 -11.11 -21.13 29.89
CA ASP A 74 -11.14 -22.03 31.06
C ASP A 74 -9.85 -22.85 31.27
N SER A 75 -9.01 -22.97 30.24
CA SER A 75 -7.86 -23.87 30.23
C SER A 75 -6.69 -23.33 29.40
N LEU A 76 -5.49 -23.77 29.75
CA LEU A 76 -4.27 -23.45 28.99
C LEU A 76 -4.35 -23.95 27.55
N TYR A 77 -4.94 -25.14 27.34
CA TYR A 77 -5.14 -25.72 26.02
C TYR A 77 -6.05 -24.84 25.15
N ARG A 78 -7.21 -24.42 25.66
CA ARG A 78 -8.14 -23.54 24.94
C ARG A 78 -7.51 -22.20 24.61
N CYS A 79 -6.79 -21.60 25.56
CA CYS A 79 -6.03 -20.37 25.33
C CYS A 79 -4.96 -20.54 24.23
N LYS A 80 -4.24 -21.67 24.20
CA LYS A 80 -3.24 -21.98 23.17
C LYS A 80 -3.88 -22.11 21.78
N GLN A 81 -5.01 -22.79 21.66
CA GLN A 81 -5.73 -22.96 20.40
C GLN A 81 -6.29 -21.63 19.88
N LEU A 82 -6.92 -20.83 20.73
CA LEU A 82 -7.42 -19.50 20.35
C LEU A 82 -6.31 -18.59 19.83
N LYS A 83 -5.15 -18.58 20.50
CA LYS A 83 -3.97 -17.86 20.02
C LYS A 83 -3.53 -18.35 18.64
N ARG A 84 -3.44 -19.67 18.44
CA ARG A 84 -2.99 -20.25 17.16
C ARG A 84 -3.96 -19.91 16.02
N ALA A 85 -5.27 -20.00 16.28
CA ALA A 85 -6.31 -19.65 15.33
C ALA A 85 -6.28 -18.16 14.95
N ALA A 86 -6.13 -17.25 15.93
CA ALA A 86 -6.03 -15.82 15.69
C ALA A 86 -4.86 -15.48 14.74
N LEU A 87 -3.65 -15.99 15.05
CA LEU A 87 -2.45 -15.77 14.23
C LEU A 87 -2.59 -16.39 12.83
N GLY A 88 -3.19 -17.58 12.75
CA GLY A 88 -3.47 -18.24 11.47
C GLY A 88 -4.40 -17.41 10.58
N ARG A 89 -5.51 -16.90 11.13
CA ARG A 89 -6.45 -16.06 10.37
C ARG A 89 -5.82 -14.75 9.91
N MET A 90 -5.02 -14.10 10.76
CA MET A 90 -4.26 -12.91 10.35
C MET A 90 -3.31 -13.22 9.19
N CYS A 91 -2.56 -14.32 9.27
CA CYS A 91 -1.68 -14.74 8.18
C CYS A 91 -2.44 -15.02 6.87
N THR A 92 -3.60 -15.68 6.95
CA THR A 92 -4.44 -15.94 5.77
C THR A 92 -4.97 -14.66 5.13
N VAL A 93 -5.35 -13.65 5.94
CA VAL A 93 -5.76 -12.33 5.42
C VAL A 93 -4.64 -11.69 4.61
N ILE A 94 -3.41 -11.70 5.13
CA ILE A 94 -2.25 -11.10 4.45
C ILE A 94 -1.83 -11.90 3.22
N LYS A 95 -1.84 -13.23 3.28
CA LYS A 95 -1.50 -14.08 2.11
C LYS A 95 -2.41 -13.83 0.92
N ARG A 96 -3.68 -13.48 1.14
CA ARG A 96 -4.62 -13.11 0.07
C ARG A 96 -4.27 -11.79 -0.62
N GLN A 97 -3.50 -10.91 0.03
CA GLN A 97 -3.07 -9.62 -0.53
C GLN A 97 -1.76 -9.70 -1.31
N LYS A 98 -1.24 -10.91 -1.58
CA LYS A 98 0.06 -11.09 -2.26
C LYS A 98 0.16 -10.30 -3.56
N GLN A 99 -0.84 -10.42 -4.43
CA GLN A 99 -0.85 -9.76 -5.74
C GLN A 99 -0.86 -8.23 -5.60
N SER A 100 -1.69 -7.70 -4.70
CA SER A 100 -1.80 -6.26 -4.45
C SER A 100 -0.48 -5.69 -3.89
N LEU A 101 0.19 -6.43 -3.01
CA LEU A 101 1.50 -6.04 -2.46
C LEU A 101 2.61 -6.09 -3.53
N GLU A 102 2.62 -7.12 -4.38
CA GLU A 102 3.58 -7.22 -5.50
C GLU A 102 3.40 -6.08 -6.51
N TYR A 103 2.15 -5.76 -6.85
CA TYR A 103 1.82 -4.63 -7.70
C TYR A 103 2.29 -3.30 -7.07
N LEU A 104 1.94 -3.04 -5.80
CA LEU A 104 2.33 -1.81 -5.12
C LEU A 104 3.86 -1.66 -5.05
N GLU A 105 4.62 -2.74 -4.86
CA GLU A 105 6.08 -2.67 -4.88
C GLU A 105 6.63 -2.27 -6.27
N GLN A 106 6.04 -2.79 -7.35
CA GLN A 106 6.42 -2.37 -8.70
C GLN A 106 6.13 -0.88 -8.93
N VAL A 107 4.95 -0.41 -8.50
CA VAL A 107 4.58 1.01 -8.56
C VAL A 107 5.57 1.86 -7.76
N ARG A 108 5.94 1.45 -6.54
CA ARG A 108 6.91 2.15 -5.68
C ARG A 108 8.27 2.30 -6.36
N GLN A 109 8.79 1.22 -6.95
CA GLN A 109 10.08 1.26 -7.63
C GLN A 109 10.06 2.20 -8.84
N HIS A 110 8.98 2.20 -9.60
CA HIS A 110 8.90 3.04 -10.79
C HIS A 110 8.64 4.52 -10.43
N LEU A 111 7.82 4.80 -9.41
CA LEU A 111 7.66 6.14 -8.83
C LEU A 111 8.99 6.76 -8.38
N SER A 112 9.87 5.96 -7.74
CA SER A 112 11.18 6.44 -7.28
C SER A 112 12.14 6.85 -8.40
N ARG A 113 11.84 6.50 -9.66
CA ARG A 113 12.66 6.84 -10.84
C ARG A 113 12.10 8.03 -11.62
N LEU A 114 10.91 8.52 -11.27
CA LEU A 114 10.32 9.65 -11.97
C LEU A 114 11.13 10.93 -11.71
N PRO A 115 11.41 11.74 -12.74
CA PRO A 115 12.06 13.02 -12.53
C PRO A 115 11.14 13.94 -11.71
N THR A 116 11.76 14.71 -10.82
CA THR A 116 11.04 15.73 -10.06
C THR A 116 10.80 16.94 -10.96
N ILE A 117 9.53 17.30 -11.19
CA ILE A 117 9.11 18.40 -12.05
C ILE A 117 8.19 19.29 -11.22
N ASP A 118 8.59 20.53 -10.95
CA ASP A 118 7.71 21.49 -10.28
C ASP A 118 6.84 22.21 -11.33
N PRO A 119 5.52 21.94 -11.37
CA PRO A 119 4.62 22.56 -12.35
C PRO A 119 4.49 24.08 -12.18
N ASN A 120 4.90 24.65 -11.04
CA ASN A 120 4.85 26.09 -10.80
C ASN A 120 6.10 26.83 -11.30
N THR A 121 7.17 26.09 -11.61
CA THR A 121 8.41 26.69 -12.11
C THR A 121 8.31 26.99 -13.60
N ARG A 122 8.98 28.07 -14.04
CA ARG A 122 9.05 28.44 -15.46
C ARG A 122 9.73 27.31 -16.23
N THR A 123 8.93 26.54 -16.95
CA THR A 123 9.38 25.35 -17.69
C THR A 123 9.13 25.56 -19.18
N LEU A 124 10.09 25.18 -20.02
CA LEU A 124 9.96 25.21 -21.48
C LEU A 124 9.88 23.77 -22.00
N LEU A 125 8.84 23.48 -22.80
CA LEU A 125 8.64 22.18 -23.45
C LEU A 125 9.24 22.19 -24.85
N LEU A 126 10.19 21.30 -25.11
CA LEU A 126 10.77 21.09 -26.44
C LEU A 126 10.06 19.94 -27.17
N CYS A 127 9.17 20.29 -28.09
CA CYS A 127 8.36 19.34 -28.86
C CYS A 127 8.84 19.21 -30.31
N GLY A 128 8.55 18.08 -30.97
CA GLY A 128 8.88 17.85 -32.38
C GLY A 128 8.93 16.35 -32.74
N TYR A 129 9.00 16.02 -34.03
CA TYR A 129 9.04 14.63 -34.50
C TYR A 129 10.23 13.81 -33.95
N PRO A 130 10.14 12.48 -33.87
CA PRO A 130 11.30 11.64 -33.56
C PRO A 130 12.50 11.98 -34.46
N ASN A 131 13.71 11.88 -33.92
CA ASN A 131 14.98 12.08 -34.65
C ASN A 131 15.27 13.50 -35.21
N VAL A 132 14.52 14.54 -34.85
CA VAL A 132 14.78 15.94 -35.29
C VAL A 132 15.84 16.69 -34.47
N GLY A 133 16.64 15.99 -33.64
CA GLY A 133 17.75 16.60 -32.88
C GLY A 133 17.38 17.24 -31.53
N LYS A 134 16.17 16.99 -30.99
CA LYS A 134 15.73 17.54 -29.68
C LYS A 134 16.69 17.20 -28.53
N SER A 135 17.12 15.95 -28.42
CA SER A 135 18.05 15.53 -27.37
C SER A 135 19.43 16.17 -27.54
N SER A 136 19.90 16.36 -28.78
CA SER A 136 21.15 17.06 -29.08
C SER A 136 21.09 18.55 -28.74
N PHE A 137 19.91 19.16 -28.76
CA PHE A 137 19.71 20.55 -28.32
C PHE A 137 19.77 20.69 -26.80
N ILE A 138 19.25 19.70 -26.06
CA ILE A 138 19.28 19.69 -24.57
C ILE A 138 20.69 19.41 -24.03
N ASN A 139 21.48 18.59 -24.73
CA ASN A 139 22.82 18.17 -24.29
C ASN A 139 23.96 19.12 -24.71
N LYS A 140 23.65 20.22 -25.41
CA LYS A 140 24.63 21.28 -25.74
C LYS A 140 24.64 22.35 -24.67
#